data_AF-A0A6L8GCX8-F1
#
_entry.id   AF-A0A6L8GCX8-F1
#
_cell.length_a   1.000
_cell.length_b   1.000
_cell.length_c   1.000
_cell.angle_alpha   90.00
_cell.angle_beta   90.00
_cell.angle_gamma   90.00
#
_symmetry.space_group_name_H-M   'P 1'
#
loop_
_entity.id
_entity.type
_entity.pdbx_description
1 polymer ?
#
loop_
_entity_poly.entity_id
_entity_poly.type
_entity_poly.pdbx_seq_one_letter_code
_entity_poly.pdbx_strand_id
1 'polypeptide(L)'
;MQTVPLGGTAGGAVSNFNRFRISASPDAGPLRFEAAYEHVLTFQRTASLSAFNLATVPGGSEWLDLQWTLTEREHVVWRHRFDRFNVGFAPSDNLELTAGRQAISWGTALFLTPSDPFTPFNPVDPFREFRAGVDAARIRYYPGPLSEVDVVVRQTRSPAGEETTALARGLTTVSNWEISGWGGTLYGDPAAAFGSAGSLGGWAVRSEAVV
;
A
#
# COMPACT_ATOMS: atom_id res chain seq x y z
N MET A 1 -18.67 -10.07 -8.72
CA MET A 1 -19.70 -9.01 -8.80
C MET A 1 -20.32 -8.92 -7.41
N GLN A 2 -19.95 -7.92 -6.61
CA GLN A 2 -20.50 -7.77 -5.27
C GLN A 2 -21.37 -6.51 -5.27
N THR A 3 -22.68 -6.70 -5.28
CA THR A 3 -23.66 -5.64 -5.09
C THR A 3 -24.00 -5.60 -3.61
N VAL A 4 -23.62 -4.54 -2.89
CA VAL A 4 -24.03 -4.35 -1.50
C VAL A 4 -25.15 -3.30 -1.48
N PRO A 5 -26.43 -3.70 -1.32
CA PRO A 5 -27.49 -2.73 -1.08
C PRO A 5 -27.54 -2.42 0.42
N LEU A 6 -27.47 -1.15 0.79
CA LEU A 6 -27.84 -0.69 2.13
C LEU A 6 -29.16 0.05 2.03
N GLY A 7 -30.24 -0.58 2.50
CA GLY A 7 -31.52 0.06 2.76
C GLY A 7 -31.58 0.55 4.20
N GLY A 8 -31.90 1.83 4.40
CA GLY A 8 -32.18 2.40 5.71
C GLY A 8 -32.51 3.89 5.61
N THR A 9 -33.76 4.22 5.89
CA THR A 9 -34.44 5.50 5.63
C THR A 9 -34.02 6.64 6.56
N ALA A 10 -33.30 7.63 6.03
CA ALA A 10 -33.32 9.04 6.47
C ALA A 10 -32.65 9.90 5.37
N GLY A 11 -33.45 10.53 4.48
CA GLY A 11 -32.97 11.49 3.48
C GLY A 11 -31.73 11.09 2.66
N GLY A 12 -31.52 9.79 2.46
CA GLY A 12 -30.23 9.25 2.04
C GLY A 12 -29.94 9.56 0.58
N ALA A 13 -28.84 10.27 0.33
CA ALA A 13 -28.27 10.38 -0.99
C ALA A 13 -28.10 8.97 -1.58
N VAL A 14 -28.90 8.63 -2.58
CA VAL A 14 -28.76 7.36 -3.30
C VAL A 14 -27.50 7.50 -4.15
N SER A 15 -26.41 6.93 -3.66
CA SER A 15 -25.22 6.66 -4.45
C SER A 15 -25.20 5.18 -4.80
N ASN A 16 -25.19 4.86 -6.10
CA ASN A 16 -24.92 3.51 -6.55
C ASN A 16 -23.51 3.48 -7.11
N PHE A 17 -22.70 2.51 -6.69
CA PHE A 17 -21.33 2.36 -7.16
C PHE A 17 -21.12 0.96 -7.73
N ASN A 18 -20.50 0.88 -8.90
CA ASN A 18 -20.11 -0.36 -9.53
C ASN A 18 -18.59 -0.36 -9.69
N ARG A 19 -17.93 -1.39 -9.13
CA ARG A 19 -16.49 -1.58 -9.23
C ARG A 19 -16.21 -2.84 -10.03
N PHE A 20 -15.37 -2.73 -11.04
CA PHE A 20 -14.92 -3.84 -11.86
C PHE A 20 -13.39 -3.86 -11.88
N ARG A 21 -12.80 -5.03 -11.65
CA ARG A 21 -11.35 -5.21 -11.56
C ARG A 21 -10.90 -6.38 -12.41
N ILE A 22 -9.82 -6.17 -13.16
CA ILE A 22 -9.08 -7.19 -13.89
C ILE A 22 -7.66 -7.21 -13.34
N SER A 23 -7.14 -8.39 -13.03
CA SER A 23 -5.75 -8.59 -12.61
C SER A 23 -5.08 -9.64 -13.47
N ALA A 24 -3.83 -9.37 -13.85
CA ALA A 24 -2.96 -10.30 -14.55
C ALA A 24 -1.57 -10.27 -13.90
N SER A 25 -0.99 -11.46 -13.72
CA SER A 25 0.34 -11.62 -13.13
C SER A 25 1.17 -12.67 -13.89
N PRO A 26 1.52 -12.42 -15.17
CA PRO A 26 2.27 -13.40 -15.93
C PRO A 26 3.74 -13.46 -15.50
N ASP A 27 4.28 -14.67 -15.48
CA ASP A 27 5.69 -14.95 -15.21
C ASP A 27 6.40 -15.38 -16.51
N ALA A 28 7.59 -14.85 -16.75
CA ALA A 28 8.43 -15.16 -17.90
C ALA A 28 9.88 -15.40 -17.44
N GLY A 29 10.15 -16.61 -16.94
CA GLY A 29 11.46 -16.97 -16.40
C GLY A 29 11.77 -16.15 -15.13
N PRO A 30 12.88 -15.39 -15.09
CA PRO A 30 13.22 -14.55 -13.93
C PRO A 30 12.40 -13.26 -13.85
N LEU A 31 11.63 -12.93 -14.90
CA LEU A 31 10.79 -11.73 -14.93
C LEU A 31 9.37 -12.05 -14.48
N ARG A 32 8.81 -11.18 -13.65
CA ARG A 32 7.43 -11.22 -13.21
C ARG A 32 6.77 -9.91 -13.58
N PHE A 33 5.54 -9.96 -14.07
CA PHE A 33 4.78 -8.75 -14.35
C PHE A 33 3.51 -8.78 -13.52
N GLU A 34 3.08 -7.65 -13.01
CA GLU A 34 1.81 -7.52 -12.31
C GLU A 34 1.07 -6.29 -12.84
N ALA A 35 -0.16 -6.51 -13.31
CA ALA A 35 -1.05 -5.45 -13.74
C ALA A 35 -2.43 -5.68 -13.12
N ALA A 36 -2.93 -4.70 -12.37
CA ALA A 36 -4.29 -4.69 -11.84
C ALA A 36 -4.98 -3.41 -12.27
N TYR A 37 -6.00 -3.57 -13.10
CA TYR A 37 -6.79 -2.49 -13.66
C TYR A 37 -8.18 -2.47 -13.04
N GLU A 38 -8.66 -1.28 -12.73
CA GLU A 38 -9.90 -1.05 -12.01
C GLU A 38 -10.73 0.03 -12.68
N HIS A 39 -12.03 -0.21 -12.73
CA HIS A 39 -13.04 0.76 -13.10
C HIS A 39 -13.98 1.00 -11.93
N VAL A 40 -14.27 2.26 -11.66
CA VAL A 40 -15.27 2.68 -10.70
C VAL A 40 -16.28 3.58 -11.40
N LEU A 41 -17.53 3.17 -11.38
CA LEU A 41 -18.65 3.93 -11.91
C LEU A 41 -19.57 4.31 -10.75
N THR A 42 -19.67 5.60 -10.47
CA THR A 42 -20.47 6.14 -9.38
C THR A 42 -21.61 6.98 -9.94
N PHE A 43 -22.83 6.62 -9.56
CA PHE A 43 -24.04 7.39 -9.84
C PHE A 43 -24.46 8.12 -8.58
N GLN A 44 -24.60 9.44 -8.65
CA GLN A 44 -25.03 10.29 -7.53
C GLN A 44 -26.31 11.00 -7.93
N ARG A 45 -27.38 10.85 -7.15
CA ARG A 45 -28.70 11.40 -7.49
C ARG A 45 -29.00 12.77 -6.85
N THR A 46 -28.09 13.30 -6.04
CA THR A 46 -28.26 14.61 -5.37
C THR A 46 -26.88 15.21 -5.15
N ALA A 47 -26.73 16.52 -5.42
CA ALA A 47 -25.59 17.35 -5.04
C ALA A 47 -25.56 17.50 -3.51
N SER A 48 -25.30 16.40 -2.82
CA SER A 48 -25.09 16.37 -1.38
C SER A 48 -23.67 16.83 -1.10
N LEU A 49 -23.53 17.80 -0.20
CA LEU A 49 -22.29 18.42 0.25
C LEU A 49 -21.10 17.45 0.28
N SER A 50 -19.98 17.93 -0.26
CA SER A 50 -18.64 17.35 -0.40
C SER A 50 -17.97 16.82 0.89
N ALA A 51 -18.72 16.47 1.93
CA ALA A 51 -18.22 16.08 3.26
C ALA A 51 -17.94 14.57 3.42
N PHE A 52 -18.42 13.72 2.52
CA PHE A 52 -18.18 12.28 2.56
C PHE A 52 -17.61 11.77 1.24
N ASN A 53 -16.30 11.93 1.05
CA ASN A 53 -15.52 11.26 0.01
C ASN A 53 -15.37 9.75 0.29
N LEU A 54 -16.47 9.05 0.58
CA LEU A 54 -16.48 7.63 0.99
C LEU A 54 -16.15 6.64 -0.16
N ALA A 55 -15.80 7.14 -1.35
CA ALA A 55 -15.50 6.30 -2.51
C ALA A 55 -14.33 6.82 -3.36
N THR A 56 -13.69 7.91 -2.95
CA THR A 56 -12.47 8.37 -3.61
C THR A 56 -11.30 7.84 -2.79
N VAL A 57 -10.71 6.72 -3.18
CA VAL A 57 -9.35 6.41 -2.75
C VAL A 57 -8.49 7.58 -3.24
N PRO A 58 -7.92 8.43 -2.36
CA PRO A 58 -7.21 9.62 -2.81
C PRO A 58 -5.99 9.17 -3.62
N GLY A 59 -6.00 9.40 -4.92
CA GLY A 59 -4.84 9.18 -5.79
C GLY A 59 -3.91 10.39 -5.80
N GLY A 60 -3.61 10.96 -4.63
CA GLY A 60 -2.98 12.28 -4.51
C GLY A 60 -1.46 12.29 -4.35
N SER A 61 -0.81 11.13 -4.20
CA SER A 61 0.62 11.02 -3.85
C SER A 61 1.42 10.11 -4.78
N GLU A 62 0.82 9.70 -5.89
CA GLU A 62 1.39 8.76 -6.87
C GLU A 62 2.25 9.52 -7.89
N TRP A 63 3.35 8.92 -8.35
CA TRP A 63 4.29 9.55 -9.29
C TRP A 63 3.89 9.31 -10.74
N LEU A 64 3.36 8.13 -11.04
CA LEU A 64 2.78 7.78 -12.33
C LEU A 64 1.31 8.23 -12.36
N ASP A 65 0.95 9.01 -13.38
CA ASP A 65 -0.46 9.31 -13.62
C ASP A 65 -1.11 8.12 -14.33
N LEU A 66 -1.56 7.13 -13.56
CA LEU A 66 -2.23 5.92 -14.05
C LEU A 66 -3.72 5.89 -13.67
N GLN A 67 -4.28 7.05 -13.38
CA GLN A 67 -5.69 7.22 -13.05
C GLN A 67 -6.28 8.33 -13.89
N TRP A 68 -7.43 8.08 -14.51
CA TRP A 68 -8.09 9.10 -15.31
C TRP A 68 -9.60 9.07 -15.10
N THR A 69 -10.20 10.25 -15.12
CA THR A 69 -11.65 10.42 -15.15
C THR A 69 -12.07 10.47 -16.61
N LEU A 70 -12.76 9.44 -17.09
CA LEU A 70 -13.25 9.40 -18.47
C LEU A 70 -14.47 10.30 -18.65
N THR A 71 -15.30 10.43 -17.62
CA THR A 71 -16.51 11.25 -17.68
C THR A 71 -16.85 11.78 -16.30
N GLU A 72 -17.09 13.08 -16.25
CA GLU A 72 -17.61 13.79 -15.09
C GLU A 72 -18.84 14.58 -15.56
N ARG A 73 -20.01 14.20 -15.05
CA ARG A 73 -21.28 14.90 -15.24
C ARG A 73 -21.93 15.09 -13.88
N GLU A 74 -22.91 15.99 -13.78
CA GLU A 74 -23.60 16.36 -12.54
C GLU A 74 -24.07 15.17 -11.67
N HIS A 75 -24.32 14.00 -12.27
CA HIS A 75 -24.86 12.82 -11.60
C HIS A 75 -24.07 11.52 -11.84
N VAL A 76 -22.97 11.58 -12.60
CA VAL A 76 -22.20 10.39 -13.01
C VAL A 76 -20.70 10.71 -13.01
N VAL A 77 -19.94 9.88 -12.29
CA VAL A 77 -18.48 9.91 -12.30
C VAL A 77 -17.97 8.55 -12.73
N TRP A 78 -17.20 8.50 -13.82
CA TRP A 78 -16.54 7.29 -14.30
C TRP A 78 -15.03 7.44 -14.25
N ARG A 79 -14.38 6.58 -13.45
CA ARG A 79 -12.95 6.60 -13.21
C ARG A 79 -12.32 5.25 -13.49
N HIS A 80 -11.07 5.31 -13.93
CA HIS A 80 -10.24 4.16 -14.23
C HIS A 80 -8.91 4.34 -13.51
N ARG A 81 -8.36 3.26 -12.98
CA ARG A 81 -7.08 3.27 -12.27
C ARG A 81 -6.32 1.98 -12.50
N PHE A 82 -5.00 2.08 -12.68
CA PHE A 82 -4.12 0.94 -12.43
C PHE A 82 -3.71 0.96 -10.96
N ASP A 83 -4.24 0.01 -10.20
CA ASP A 83 -3.91 -0.20 -8.79
C ASP A 83 -2.52 -0.85 -8.65
N ARG A 84 -2.14 -1.65 -9.65
CA ARG A 84 -0.83 -2.31 -9.74
C ARG A 84 -0.34 -2.31 -11.17
N PHE A 85 0.93 -1.97 -11.35
CA PHE A 85 1.61 -1.97 -12.64
C PHE A 85 3.11 -2.00 -12.37
N ASN A 86 3.65 -3.19 -12.17
CA ASN A 86 5.05 -3.37 -11.83
C ASN A 86 5.70 -4.52 -12.61
N VAL A 87 7.02 -4.44 -12.69
CA VAL A 87 7.90 -5.49 -13.18
C VAL A 87 8.85 -5.91 -12.07
N GLY A 88 8.89 -7.21 -11.82
CA GLY A 88 9.81 -7.88 -10.94
C GLY A 88 10.89 -8.61 -11.73
N PHE A 89 12.11 -8.66 -11.19
CA PHE A 89 13.22 -9.45 -11.69
C PHE A 89 13.88 -10.18 -10.53
N ALA A 90 13.88 -11.51 -10.59
CA ALA A 90 14.50 -12.39 -9.61
C ALA A 90 15.56 -13.27 -10.31
N PRO A 91 16.82 -12.80 -10.39
CA PRO A 91 17.89 -13.58 -11.01
C PRO A 91 18.28 -14.83 -10.20
N SER A 92 17.97 -14.84 -8.90
CA SER A 92 18.30 -15.90 -7.95
C SER A 92 17.28 -15.91 -6.81
N ASP A 93 17.25 -16.99 -6.03
CA ASP A 93 16.30 -17.15 -4.91
C ASP A 93 16.53 -16.17 -3.76
N ASN A 94 17.70 -15.53 -3.72
CA ASN A 94 18.09 -14.60 -2.65
C ASN A 94 17.97 -13.12 -3.04
N LEU A 95 17.57 -12.78 -4.28
CA LEU A 95 17.49 -11.39 -4.72
C LEU A 95 16.23 -11.17 -5.57
N GLU A 96 15.46 -10.16 -5.21
CA GLU A 96 14.29 -9.72 -5.97
C GLU A 96 14.34 -8.20 -6.15
N LEU A 97 14.21 -7.75 -7.39
CA LEU A 97 14.13 -6.34 -7.76
C LEU A 97 12.74 -6.07 -8.30
N THR A 98 12.04 -5.05 -7.81
CA THR A 98 10.70 -4.70 -8.29
C THR A 98 10.61 -3.21 -8.55
N ALA A 99 10.11 -2.83 -9.72
CA ALA A 99 9.92 -1.43 -10.09
C ALA A 99 8.52 -1.19 -10.67
N GLY A 100 7.94 -0.05 -10.29
CA GLY A 100 6.62 0.39 -10.75
C GLY A 100 5.63 0.51 -9.59
N ARG A 101 4.34 0.41 -9.90
CA ARG A 101 3.26 0.50 -8.91
C ARG A 101 3.02 -0.84 -8.24
N GLN A 102 3.32 -0.91 -6.95
CA GLN A 102 3.25 -2.12 -6.16
C GLN A 102 2.64 -1.83 -4.78
N ALA A 103 1.94 -2.79 -4.20
CA ALA A 103 1.53 -2.68 -2.81
C ALA A 103 2.69 -3.09 -1.91
N ILE A 104 3.27 -2.12 -1.20
CA ILE A 104 4.32 -2.36 -0.21
C ILE A 104 3.70 -2.23 1.16
N SER A 105 3.89 -3.25 2.01
CA SER A 105 3.64 -3.14 3.43
C SER A 105 4.77 -3.79 4.18
N TRP A 106 5.31 -3.04 5.12
CA TRP A 106 6.26 -3.56 6.09
C TRP A 106 5.60 -4.02 7.36
N GLY A 107 4.27 -4.19 7.36
CA GLY A 107 3.45 -4.63 8.47
C GLY A 107 4.16 -5.68 9.32
N THR A 108 4.76 -5.20 10.41
CA THR A 108 5.31 -6.03 11.45
C THR A 108 4.14 -6.42 12.36
N ALA A 109 4.17 -7.64 12.92
CA ALA A 109 3.19 -8.09 13.91
C ALA A 109 3.42 -7.41 15.28
N LEU A 110 3.58 -6.09 15.26
CA LEU A 110 3.76 -5.25 16.44
C LEU A 110 2.39 -4.69 16.85
N PHE A 111 2.21 -4.52 18.17
CA PHE A 111 0.92 -4.30 18.82
C PHE A 111 0.17 -3.04 18.35
N LEU A 112 0.90 -2.12 17.72
CA LEU A 112 0.38 -0.94 17.10
C LEU A 112 0.97 -0.97 15.68
N THR A 113 0.14 -0.86 14.63
CA THR A 113 0.62 -0.60 13.26
C THR A 113 0.48 0.89 12.87
N PRO A 114 0.93 1.89 13.65
CA PRO A 114 1.02 3.28 13.20
C PRO A 114 2.31 3.54 12.41
N SER A 115 3.23 2.57 12.35
CA SER A 115 4.56 2.71 11.77
C SER A 115 4.69 2.12 10.37
N ASP A 116 3.61 1.86 9.63
CA ASP A 116 3.71 1.52 8.19
C ASP A 116 3.95 2.82 7.41
N PRO A 117 5.18 3.06 6.89
CA PRO A 117 5.52 4.33 6.25
C PRO A 117 4.92 4.46 4.85
N PHE A 118 4.34 3.38 4.30
CA PHE A 118 3.81 3.35 2.94
C PHE A 118 2.28 3.41 2.90
N THR A 119 1.58 2.86 3.90
CA THR A 119 0.12 2.98 4.01
C THR A 119 -0.32 3.14 5.47
N PRO A 120 -0.61 4.37 5.94
CA PRO A 120 -1.23 4.55 7.25
C PRO A 120 -2.59 3.85 7.28
N PHE A 121 -2.84 3.13 8.36
CA PHE A 121 -4.08 2.39 8.57
C PHE A 121 -5.27 3.37 8.67
N ASN A 122 -6.23 3.28 7.73
CA ASN A 122 -7.49 4.03 7.82
C ASN A 122 -8.61 3.12 8.38
N PRO A 123 -9.08 3.32 9.63
CA PRO A 123 -10.09 2.46 10.25
C PRO A 123 -11.49 2.55 9.60
N VAL A 124 -11.72 3.53 8.72
CA VAL A 124 -13.04 3.83 8.12
C VAL A 124 -13.18 3.28 6.69
N ASP A 125 -12.12 2.70 6.11
CA ASP A 125 -12.20 2.15 4.74
C ASP A 125 -13.01 0.82 4.73
N PRO A 126 -14.14 0.75 3.99
CA PRO A 126 -14.91 -0.49 3.85
C PRO A 126 -14.16 -1.58 3.06
N PHE A 127 -13.12 -1.25 2.29
CA PHE A 127 -12.30 -2.18 1.51
C PHE A 127 -10.99 -2.52 2.22
N ARG A 128 -11.14 -2.99 3.47
CA ARG A 128 -10.07 -3.38 4.42
C ARG A 128 -9.01 -4.35 3.88
N GLU A 129 -9.31 -5.06 2.80
CA GLU A 129 -8.46 -6.10 2.22
C GLU A 129 -7.46 -5.56 1.16
N PHE A 130 -7.60 -4.32 0.69
CA PHE A 130 -6.76 -3.76 -0.38
C PHE A 130 -5.93 -2.56 0.07
N ARG A 131 -4.61 -2.70 0.00
CA ARG A 131 -3.66 -1.60 0.19
C ARG A 131 -3.43 -0.87 -1.13
N ALA A 132 -3.38 0.47 -1.07
CA ALA A 132 -3.06 1.30 -2.23
C ALA A 132 -1.66 0.97 -2.77
N GLY A 133 -1.54 0.87 -4.09
CA GLY A 133 -0.24 0.74 -4.75
C GLY A 133 0.56 2.03 -4.64
N VAL A 134 1.86 1.92 -4.38
CA VAL A 134 2.83 3.02 -4.40
C VAL A 134 3.79 2.83 -5.57
N ASP A 135 4.12 3.92 -6.24
CA ASP A 135 5.14 3.92 -7.29
C ASP A 135 6.52 3.91 -6.64
N ALA A 136 7.20 2.77 -6.70
CA ALA A 136 8.45 2.57 -5.99
C ALA A 136 9.40 1.62 -6.73
N ALA A 137 10.70 1.85 -6.51
CA ALA A 137 11.75 0.87 -6.77
C ALA A 137 12.06 0.15 -5.45
N ARG A 138 12.11 -1.18 -5.49
CA ARG A 138 12.32 -2.03 -4.33
C ARG A 138 13.38 -3.09 -4.62
N ILE A 139 14.22 -3.36 -3.63
CA ILE A 139 15.22 -4.41 -3.64
C ILE A 139 15.04 -5.24 -2.38
N ARG A 140 14.76 -6.54 -2.54
CA ARG A 140 14.76 -7.51 -1.46
C ARG A 140 15.92 -8.46 -1.61
N TYR A 141 16.72 -8.56 -0.56
CA TYR A 141 17.84 -9.48 -0.48
C TYR A 141 17.67 -10.39 0.73
N TYR A 142 17.94 -11.68 0.55
CA TYR A 142 17.82 -12.72 1.58
C TYR A 142 19.21 -13.28 1.89
N PRO A 143 20.00 -12.66 2.79
CA PRO A 143 21.34 -13.14 3.15
C PRO A 143 21.34 -14.56 3.73
N GLY A 144 20.21 -15.01 4.28
CA GLY A 144 20.05 -16.35 4.84
C GLY A 144 18.57 -16.68 5.05
N PRO A 145 18.24 -17.91 5.48
CA PRO A 145 16.85 -18.37 5.56
C PRO A 145 15.96 -17.59 6.55
N LEU A 146 16.58 -16.93 7.52
CA LEU A 146 15.90 -16.17 8.57
C LEU A 146 16.27 -14.69 8.55
N SER A 147 16.90 -14.23 7.47
CA SER A 147 17.37 -12.85 7.33
C SER A 147 16.85 -12.24 6.04
N GLU A 148 16.33 -11.02 6.13
CA GLU A 148 15.87 -10.24 4.98
C GLU A 148 16.36 -8.80 5.12
N VAL A 149 16.80 -8.23 3.99
CA VAL A 149 17.06 -6.81 3.82
C VAL A 149 16.15 -6.32 2.69
N ASP A 150 15.34 -5.30 2.97
CA ASP A 150 14.36 -4.75 2.03
C ASP A 150 14.55 -3.23 1.93
N VAL A 151 14.90 -2.76 0.75
CA VAL A 151 15.14 -1.34 0.46
C VAL A 151 14.08 -0.85 -0.50
N VAL A 152 13.44 0.26 -0.16
CA VAL A 152 12.36 0.86 -0.95
C VAL A 152 12.66 2.33 -1.15
N VAL A 153 12.63 2.76 -2.40
CA VAL A 153 12.72 4.17 -2.79
C VAL A 153 11.48 4.54 -3.58
N ARG A 154 10.83 5.61 -3.16
CA ARG A 154 9.68 6.21 -3.85
C ARG A 154 9.85 7.71 -3.95
N GLN A 155 9.32 8.26 -5.03
CA GLN A 155 9.13 9.69 -5.17
C GLN A 155 7.63 9.97 -5.03
N THR A 156 7.29 10.99 -4.26
CA THR A 156 5.91 11.43 -4.04
C THR A 156 5.82 12.89 -4.44
N ARG A 157 4.78 13.26 -5.19
CA ARG A 157 4.48 14.67 -5.46
C ARG A 157 3.58 15.19 -4.35
N SER A 158 4.01 16.24 -3.67
CA SER A 158 3.19 17.01 -2.74
C SER A 158 2.93 18.41 -3.31
N PRO A 159 1.92 19.15 -2.81
CA PRO A 159 1.73 20.55 -3.17
C PRO A 159 2.95 21.44 -2.88
N ALA A 160 3.89 20.99 -2.05
CA ALA A 160 5.13 21.67 -1.69
C ALA A 160 6.32 21.31 -2.59
N GLY A 161 6.24 20.26 -3.41
CA GLY A 161 7.31 19.84 -4.33
C GLY A 161 7.41 18.32 -4.50
N GLU A 162 8.53 17.87 -5.06
CA GLU A 162 8.86 16.45 -5.12
C GLU A 162 9.56 16.02 -3.81
N GLU A 163 8.94 15.09 -3.10
CA GLU A 163 9.47 14.51 -1.88
C GLU A 163 9.99 13.10 -2.16
N THR A 164 11.16 12.79 -1.61
CA THR A 164 11.75 11.45 -1.72
C THR A 164 11.56 10.71 -0.40
N THR A 165 11.06 9.49 -0.48
CA THR A 165 11.07 8.55 0.64
C THR A 165 11.99 7.40 0.27
N ALA A 166 13.05 7.21 1.03
CA ALA A 166 14.02 6.14 0.85
C ALA A 166 14.23 5.47 2.19
N LEU A 167 13.80 4.23 2.30
CA LEU A 167 13.81 3.47 3.54
C LEU A 167 14.47 2.11 3.31
N ALA A 168 15.17 1.64 4.33
CA ALA A 168 15.72 0.29 4.38
C ALA A 168 15.21 -0.41 5.63
N ARG A 169 14.81 -1.68 5.49
CA ARG A 169 14.42 -2.57 6.57
C ARG A 169 15.37 -3.76 6.62
N GLY A 170 15.73 -4.16 7.82
CA GLY A 170 16.44 -5.41 8.09
C GLY A 170 15.66 -6.24 9.11
N LEU A 171 15.60 -7.55 8.90
CA LEU A 171 15.16 -8.50 9.91
C LEU A 171 16.11 -9.70 9.94
N THR A 172 16.31 -10.26 11.13
CA THR A 172 17.06 -11.49 11.30
C THR A 172 16.56 -12.25 12.52
N THR A 173 16.61 -13.58 12.47
CA THR A 173 16.39 -14.41 13.66
C THR A 173 17.71 -15.05 14.08
N VAL A 174 18.08 -14.84 15.33
CA VAL A 174 19.25 -15.45 15.97
C VAL A 174 18.77 -16.28 17.15
N SER A 175 18.98 -17.60 17.07
CA SER A 175 18.47 -18.57 18.05
C SER A 175 16.95 -18.50 18.18
N ASN A 176 16.44 -17.92 19.26
CA ASN A 176 15.02 -17.75 19.56
C ASN A 176 14.60 -16.27 19.62
N TRP A 177 15.45 -15.37 19.10
CA TRP A 177 15.21 -13.94 19.06
C TRP A 177 15.09 -13.46 17.61
N GLU A 178 13.97 -12.85 17.30
CA GLU A 178 13.77 -12.06 16.10
C GLU A 178 14.14 -10.60 16.39
N ILE A 179 14.97 -10.04 15.53
CA ILE A 179 15.41 -8.64 15.59
C ILE A 179 15.02 -8.00 14.26
N SER A 180 14.37 -6.86 14.30
CA SER A 180 13.99 -6.12 13.11
C SER A 180 14.17 -4.62 13.31
N GLY A 181 14.31 -3.90 12.21
CA GLY A 181 14.30 -2.45 12.23
C GLY A 181 14.21 -1.89 10.83
N TRP A 182 13.78 -0.65 10.73
CA TRP A 182 13.81 0.11 9.49
C TRP A 182 14.27 1.54 9.75
N GLY A 183 14.78 2.20 8.74
CA GLY A 183 15.15 3.60 8.83
C GLY A 183 15.43 4.23 7.47
N GLY A 184 15.46 5.56 7.45
CA GLY A 184 15.82 6.35 6.29
C GLY A 184 15.09 7.69 6.28
N THR A 185 14.72 8.16 5.10
CA THR A 185 13.96 9.40 4.93
C THR A 185 12.51 9.08 4.52
N LEU A 186 11.56 9.70 5.21
CA LEU A 186 10.13 9.60 4.98
C LEU A 186 9.60 11.02 4.73
N TYR A 187 9.11 11.27 3.51
CA TYR A 187 8.69 12.61 3.06
C TYR A 187 9.75 13.71 3.28
N GLY A 188 11.04 13.36 3.20
CA GLY A 188 12.15 14.29 3.44
C GLY A 188 12.66 14.34 4.89
N ASP A 189 11.89 13.82 5.86
CA ASP A 189 12.28 13.80 7.26
C ASP A 189 12.94 12.46 7.65
N PRO A 190 13.97 12.45 8.52
CA PRO A 190 14.56 11.21 9.01
C PRO A 190 13.59 10.49 9.94
N ALA A 191 13.44 9.18 9.76
CA ALA A 191 12.63 8.32 10.63
C ALA A 191 13.25 6.93 10.75
N ALA A 192 13.07 6.28 11.91
CA ALA A 192 13.53 4.92 12.14
C ALA A 192 12.70 4.18 13.18
N ALA A 193 12.70 2.86 13.10
CA ALA A 193 12.14 1.99 14.13
C ALA A 193 13.00 0.75 14.35
N PHE A 194 12.91 0.21 15.55
CA PHE A 194 13.57 -1.02 15.96
C PHE A 194 12.61 -1.88 16.77
N GLY A 195 12.67 -3.20 16.56
CA GLY A 195 11.86 -4.19 17.25
C GLY A 195 12.69 -5.43 17.60
N SER A 196 12.40 -6.03 18.74
CA SER A 196 12.91 -7.36 19.08
C SER A 196 11.83 -8.21 19.75
N ALA A 197 11.84 -9.51 19.46
CA ALA A 197 10.89 -10.46 20.04
C ALA A 197 11.59 -11.81 20.27
N GLY A 198 11.42 -12.40 21.44
CA GLY A 198 12.00 -13.70 21.73
C GLY A 198 11.48 -14.31 23.00
N SER A 199 12.14 -15.35 23.48
CA SER A 199 11.84 -15.97 24.77
C SER A 199 13.03 -15.99 25.71
N LEU A 200 12.75 -15.89 27.00
CA LEU A 200 13.72 -16.05 28.07
C LEU A 200 13.15 -17.06 29.07
N GLY A 201 13.57 -18.33 28.94
CA GLY A 201 12.95 -19.44 29.66
C GLY A 201 11.49 -19.61 29.24
N GLY A 202 10.56 -19.57 30.21
CA GLY A 202 9.11 -19.66 29.96
C GLY A 202 8.43 -18.34 29.59
N TRP A 203 9.18 -17.23 29.53
CA TRP A 203 8.63 -15.90 29.28
C TRP A 203 8.82 -15.49 27.83
N ALA A 204 7.80 -14.91 27.21
CA ALA A 204 7.91 -14.22 25.93
C ALA A 204 8.21 -12.73 26.19
N VAL A 205 9.26 -12.20 25.57
CA VAL A 205 9.69 -10.80 25.69
C VAL A 205 9.60 -10.14 24.33
N ARG A 206 9.06 -8.92 24.28
CA ARG A 206 8.99 -8.08 23.08
C ARG A 206 9.31 -6.64 23.44
N SER A 207 10.03 -5.94 22.56
CA SER A 207 10.39 -4.53 22.71
C SER A 207 10.28 -3.79 21.39
N GLU A 208 9.88 -2.52 21.43
CA GLU A 208 9.78 -1.66 20.25
C GLU A 208 10.25 -0.25 20.58
N ALA A 209 10.90 0.42 19.63
CA ALA A 209 11.28 1.82 19.68
C ALA A 209 11.11 2.46 18.30
N VAL A 210 10.60 3.69 18.26
CA VAL A 210 10.42 4.49 17.04
C VAL A 210 10.98 5.89 17.31
N VAL A 211 11.67 6.45 16.32
CA VAL A 211 12.26 7.80 16.33
C VAL A 211 11.88 8.52 15.05
#